data_AF-A0AAW2EG55-F1
#
_entry.id   AF-A0AAW2EG55-F1
#
_cell.length_a   1.000
_cell.length_b   1.000
_cell.length_c   1.000
_cell.angle_alpha   90.00
_cell.angle_beta   90.00
_cell.angle_gamma   90.00
#
_symmetry.space_group_name_H-M   'P 1'
#
loop_
_entity.id
_entity.type
_entity.pdbx_description
1 polymer ?
#
loop_
_entity_poly.entity_id
_entity_poly.type
_entity_poly.pdbx_seq_one_letter_code
_entity_poly.pdbx_strand_id
1 'polypeptide(L)'
;MPAYFVNEKQYWHIILLHLILVGIIGGSAVVATGMMLVGYFEHACGMFKIASYRIKKALMTNVKSVKLKDEIIIHKEIILAIDIHRKAIKFSQYMFSNFQGSHFWLLIVGVVCLSLNLYGISETMLTNDVEQFITHFVFISATFVYFFIANYIGQKVTNHNEHVFFTV
;
A
#
# COMPACT_ATOMS: atom_id res chain seq x y z
N MET A 1 37.11 -24.56 25.17
CA MET A 1 35.87 -25.28 24.77
C MET A 1 35.94 -25.55 23.27
N PRO A 2 36.30 -26.77 22.84
CA PRO A 2 36.34 -27.13 21.43
C PRO A 2 35.02 -27.78 20.97
N ALA A 3 34.81 -27.82 19.65
CA ALA A 3 33.77 -28.54 18.88
C ALA A 3 32.49 -27.78 18.44
N TYR A 4 32.65 -26.69 17.67
CA TYR A 4 31.65 -26.24 16.68
C TYR A 4 32.31 -25.70 15.39
N PHE A 5 33.45 -26.26 14.99
CA PHE A 5 33.88 -26.12 13.59
C PHE A 5 33.05 -27.08 12.75
N VAL A 6 31.80 -26.68 12.50
CA VAL A 6 30.98 -27.23 11.43
C VAL A 6 31.82 -27.13 10.16
N ASN A 7 31.98 -28.24 9.42
CA ASN A 7 32.69 -28.24 8.14
C ASN A 7 32.02 -27.25 7.17
N GLU A 8 32.52 -26.02 7.11
CA GLU A 8 31.99 -24.91 6.28
C GLU A 8 31.75 -25.38 4.84
N LYS A 9 32.67 -26.15 4.27
CA LYS A 9 32.59 -26.64 2.89
C LYS A 9 31.49 -27.68 2.66
N GLN A 10 31.12 -28.49 3.67
CA GLN A 10 30.13 -29.56 3.51
C GLN A 10 28.69 -29.04 3.62
N TYR A 11 28.48 -27.97 4.40
CA TYR A 11 27.15 -27.38 4.62
C TYR A 11 26.90 -26.11 3.79
N TRP A 12 27.93 -25.53 3.16
CA TRP A 12 27.82 -24.33 2.34
C TRP A 12 26.67 -24.39 1.33
N HIS A 13 26.57 -25.48 0.57
CA HIS A 13 25.54 -25.65 -0.46
C HIS A 13 24.13 -25.71 0.15
N ILE A 14 23.97 -26.35 1.30
CA ILE A 14 22.67 -26.47 1.99
C ILE A 14 22.28 -25.12 2.59
N ILE A 15 23.22 -24.40 3.21
CA ILE A 15 23.01 -23.06 3.77
C ILE A 15 22.64 -22.07 2.67
N LEU A 16 23.37 -22.08 1.55
CA LEU A 16 23.09 -21.22 0.40
C LEU A 16 21.71 -21.52 -0.19
N LEU A 17 21.37 -22.80 -0.38
CA LEU A 17 20.07 -23.21 -0.89
C LEU A 17 18.94 -22.78 0.07
N HIS A 18 19.16 -22.91 1.38
CA HIS A 18 18.20 -22.44 2.38
C HIS A 18 18.02 -20.92 2.33
N LEU A 19 19.09 -20.15 2.24
CA LEU A 19 19.04 -18.68 2.11
C LEU A 19 18.28 -18.24 0.85
N ILE A 20 18.54 -18.89 -0.30
CA ILE A 20 17.83 -18.61 -1.55
C ILE A 20 16.33 -18.93 -1.41
N LEU A 21 15.97 -20.10 -0.86
CA LEU A 21 14.58 -20.49 -0.66
C LEU A 21 13.84 -19.53 0.28
N VAL A 22 14.45 -19.18 1.41
CA VAL A 22 13.88 -18.22 2.36
C VAL A 22 13.71 -16.85 1.70
N GLY A 23 14.69 -16.41 0.90
CA GLY A 23 14.60 -15.17 0.14
C GLY A 23 13.46 -15.16 -0.87
N ILE A 24 13.28 -16.24 -1.64
CA ILE A 24 12.20 -16.36 -2.63
C ILE A 24 10.84 -16.38 -1.94
N ILE A 25 10.68 -17.21 -0.91
CA ILE A 25 9.40 -17.36 -0.19
C ILE A 25 9.06 -16.03 0.51
N GLY A 26 10.00 -15.45 1.26
CA GLY A 26 9.81 -14.19 1.95
C GLY A 26 9.51 -13.03 0.99
N GLY A 27 10.30 -12.91 -0.09
CA GLY A 27 10.08 -11.90 -1.12
C GLY A 27 8.72 -12.03 -1.80
N SER A 28 8.33 -13.25 -2.20
CA SER A 28 7.01 -13.49 -2.79
C SER A 28 5.86 -13.17 -1.84
N ALA A 29 5.99 -13.50 -0.55
CA ALA A 29 5.00 -13.19 0.46
C ALA A 29 4.83 -11.68 0.67
N VAL A 30 5.94 -10.92 0.72
CA VAL A 30 5.91 -9.45 0.82
C VAL A 30 5.24 -8.83 -0.39
N VAL A 31 5.62 -9.24 -1.61
CA VAL A 31 5.01 -8.74 -2.86
C VAL A 31 3.53 -9.08 -2.92
N ALA A 32 3.15 -10.32 -2.61
CA ALA A 32 1.75 -10.76 -2.61
C ALA A 32 0.91 -9.96 -1.61
N THR A 33 1.41 -9.76 -0.40
CA THR A 33 0.72 -8.98 0.64
C THR A 33 0.59 -7.52 0.24
N GLY A 34 1.64 -6.92 -0.31
CA GLY A 34 1.62 -5.54 -0.83
C GLY A 34 0.60 -5.36 -1.95
N MET A 35 0.59 -6.28 -2.93
CA MET A 35 -0.37 -6.27 -4.04
C MET A 35 -1.81 -6.45 -3.57
N MET A 36 -2.05 -7.32 -2.58
CA MET A 36 -3.37 -7.49 -1.98
C MET A 36 -3.87 -6.19 -1.35
N LEU A 37 -3.03 -5.50 -0.57
CA LEU A 37 -3.36 -4.21 0.04
C LEU A 37 -3.69 -3.15 -1.02
N VAL A 38 -2.86 -3.02 -2.05
CA VAL A 38 -3.11 -2.12 -3.19
C VAL A 38 -4.48 -2.43 -3.80
N GLY A 39 -4.79 -3.70 -4.06
CA GLY A 39 -6.07 -4.12 -4.61
C GLY A 39 -7.26 -3.73 -3.74
N TYR A 40 -7.15 -3.84 -2.42
CA TYR A 40 -8.20 -3.40 -1.49
C TYR A 40 -8.39 -1.88 -1.53
N PHE A 41 -7.31 -1.10 -1.56
CA PHE A 41 -7.44 0.36 -1.64
C PHE A 41 -7.99 0.84 -2.99
N GLU A 42 -7.61 0.19 -4.10
CA GLU A 42 -8.22 0.43 -5.42
C GLU A 42 -9.71 0.08 -5.42
N HIS A 43 -10.11 -1.01 -4.76
CA HIS A 43 -11.52 -1.38 -4.60
C HIS A 43 -12.30 -0.28 -3.86
N ALA A 44 -11.76 0.23 -2.75
CA ALA A 44 -12.35 1.35 -2.02
C ALA A 44 -12.48 2.61 -2.90
N CYS A 45 -11.42 2.98 -3.63
CA CYS A 45 -11.45 4.09 -4.58
C CYS A 45 -12.52 3.88 -5.67
N GLY A 46 -12.66 2.66 -6.17
CA GLY A 46 -13.70 2.28 -7.14
C GLY A 46 -15.11 2.47 -6.58
N MET A 47 -15.36 2.08 -5.33
CA MET A 47 -16.65 2.32 -4.68
C MET A 47 -16.97 3.82 -4.55
N PHE A 48 -15.99 4.64 -4.16
CA PHE A 48 -16.16 6.10 -4.11
C PHE A 48 -16.49 6.68 -5.49
N LYS A 49 -15.80 6.23 -6.53
CA LYS A 49 -16.05 6.66 -7.91
C LYS A 49 -17.46 6.29 -8.39
N ILE A 50 -17.94 5.08 -8.04
CA ILE A 50 -19.32 4.65 -8.34
C ILE A 50 -20.34 5.53 -7.62
N ALA A 51 -20.12 5.83 -6.34
CA ALA A 51 -21.01 6.71 -5.57
C ALA A 51 -21.07 8.12 -6.17
N SER A 52 -19.92 8.73 -6.47
CA SER A 52 -19.83 10.05 -7.12
C SER A 52 -20.55 10.04 -8.49
N TYR A 53 -20.34 9.03 -9.33
CA TYR A 53 -21.02 8.92 -10.62
C TYR A 53 -22.55 8.89 -10.47
N ARG A 54 -23.08 8.13 -9.51
CA ARG A 54 -24.53 8.05 -9.27
C ARG A 54 -25.10 9.38 -8.79
N ILE A 55 -24.41 10.08 -7.89
CA ILE A 55 -24.79 11.44 -7.45
C ILE A 55 -24.85 12.38 -8.66
N LYS A 56 -23.78 12.43 -9.46
CA LYS A 56 -23.71 13.27 -10.67
C LYS A 56 -24.85 12.98 -11.64
N LYS A 57 -25.14 11.69 -11.88
CA LYS A 57 -26.24 11.26 -12.75
C LYS A 57 -27.60 11.70 -12.21
N ALA A 58 -27.83 11.57 -10.91
CA ALA A 58 -29.07 12.00 -10.27
C ALA A 58 -29.28 13.52 -10.39
N LEU A 59 -28.23 14.31 -10.17
CA LEU A 59 -28.25 15.77 -10.34
C LEU A 59 -28.54 16.20 -11.78
N MET A 60 -27.86 15.60 -12.76
CA MET A 60 -28.11 15.87 -14.18
C MET A 60 -29.53 15.51 -14.63
N THR A 61 -30.12 14.48 -14.03
CA THR A 61 -31.49 14.07 -14.32
C THR A 61 -32.49 15.06 -13.71
N ASN A 62 -32.25 15.52 -12.47
CA ASN A 62 -33.08 16.51 -11.80
C ASN A 62 -33.23 17.80 -12.61
N VAL A 63 -32.11 18.35 -13.11
CA VAL A 63 -32.10 19.57 -13.94
C VAL A 63 -32.92 19.42 -15.23
N LYS A 64 -33.05 18.19 -15.76
CA LYS A 64 -33.76 17.91 -17.03
C LYS A 64 -35.22 17.47 -16.84
N SER A 65 -35.63 17.10 -15.64
CA SER A 65 -36.94 16.47 -15.39
C SER A 65 -38.01 17.46 -14.91
N VAL A 66 -39.20 17.40 -15.52
CA VAL A 66 -40.42 18.16 -15.11
C VAL A 66 -41.49 17.22 -14.50
N LYS A 67 -41.23 15.90 -14.42
CA LYS A 67 -42.22 14.89 -14.01
C LYS A 67 -41.91 14.28 -12.63
N LEU A 68 -42.96 14.12 -11.83
CA LEU A 68 -42.96 13.54 -10.47
C LEU A 68 -42.39 12.10 -10.42
N LYS A 69 -42.53 11.32 -11.51
CA LYS A 69 -41.97 9.95 -11.61
C LYS A 69 -40.44 9.94 -11.68
N ASP A 70 -39.83 11.01 -12.20
CA ASP A 70 -38.37 11.16 -12.27
C ASP A 70 -37.80 11.49 -10.88
N GLU A 71 -38.56 12.20 -10.05
CA GLU A 71 -38.16 12.57 -8.68
C GLU A 71 -37.98 11.36 -7.76
N ILE A 72 -38.87 10.36 -7.85
CA ILE A 72 -38.75 9.10 -7.09
C ILE A 72 -37.50 8.32 -7.50
N ILE A 73 -37.19 8.30 -8.80
CA ILE A 73 -36.01 7.61 -9.34
C ILE A 73 -34.73 8.32 -8.90
N ILE A 74 -34.72 9.67 -8.94
CA ILE A 74 -33.61 10.50 -8.46
C ILE A 74 -33.34 10.24 -6.97
N HIS A 75 -34.37 10.26 -6.12
CA HIS A 75 -34.23 9.97 -4.69
C HIS A 75 -33.67 8.58 -4.45
N LYS A 76 -34.16 7.57 -5.18
CA LYS A 76 -33.65 6.20 -5.07
C LYS A 76 -32.16 6.09 -5.45
N GLU A 77 -31.73 6.76 -6.51
CA GLU A 77 -30.32 6.77 -6.93
C GLU A 77 -29.41 7.47 -5.90
N ILE A 78 -29.87 8.57 -5.30
CA ILE A 78 -29.12 9.29 -4.25
C ILE A 78 -28.99 8.40 -3.00
N ILE A 79 -30.08 7.78 -2.54
CA ILE A 79 -30.06 6.88 -1.37
C ILE A 79 -29.06 5.73 -1.60
N LEU A 80 -29.08 5.14 -2.80
CA LEU A 80 -28.15 4.06 -3.16
C LEU A 80 -26.69 4.56 -3.19
N ALA A 81 -26.44 5.75 -3.72
CA ALA A 81 -25.09 6.34 -3.74
C ALA A 81 -24.55 6.59 -2.32
N ILE A 82 -25.41 7.08 -1.41
CA ILE A 82 -25.06 7.29 0.00
C ILE A 82 -24.74 5.96 0.69
N ASP A 83 -25.53 4.90 0.44
CA ASP A 83 -25.25 3.57 1.01
C ASP A 83 -23.90 3.02 0.52
N ILE A 84 -23.59 3.15 -0.77
CA ILE A 84 -22.30 2.74 -1.34
C ILE A 84 -21.16 3.54 -0.71
N HIS A 85 -21.30 4.87 -0.60
CA HIS A 85 -20.30 5.73 0.03
C HIS A 85 -20.05 5.34 1.49
N ARG A 86 -21.11 5.10 2.27
CA ARG A 86 -21.00 4.65 3.67
C ARG A 86 -20.32 3.30 3.79
N LYS A 87 -20.61 2.35 2.89
CA LYS A 87 -19.93 1.05 2.83
C LYS A 87 -18.45 1.21 2.48
N ALA A 88 -18.12 2.09 1.54
CA ALA A 88 -16.74 2.38 1.16
C ALA A 88 -15.95 2.96 2.35
N ILE A 89 -16.51 3.91 3.09
CA ILE A 89 -15.88 4.47 4.30
C ILE A 89 -15.65 3.38 5.35
N LYS A 90 -16.68 2.57 5.66
CA LYS A 90 -16.55 1.48 6.64
C LYS A 90 -15.47 0.47 6.24
N PHE A 91 -15.42 0.10 4.96
CA PHE A 91 -14.41 -0.79 4.42
C PHE A 91 -13.00 -0.18 4.57
N SER A 92 -12.82 1.08 4.16
CA SER A 92 -11.54 1.79 4.30
C SER A 92 -11.09 1.92 5.76
N GLN A 93 -12.01 2.22 6.69
CA GLN A 93 -11.70 2.30 8.12
C GLN A 93 -11.30 0.95 8.69
N TYR A 94 -12.02 -0.12 8.33
CA TYR A 94 -11.68 -1.48 8.73
C TYR A 94 -10.29 -1.88 8.22
N MET A 95 -9.99 -1.57 6.95
CA MET A 95 -8.66 -1.80 6.39
C MET A 95 -7.60 -1.01 7.17
N PHE A 96 -7.81 0.29 7.37
CA PHE A 96 -6.83 1.11 8.07
C PHE A 96 -6.57 0.61 9.50
N SER A 97 -7.60 0.27 10.27
CA SER A 97 -7.43 -0.18 11.65
C SER A 97 -6.69 -1.53 11.76
N ASN A 98 -6.92 -2.46 10.84
CA ASN A 98 -6.21 -3.75 10.85
C ASN A 98 -4.72 -3.59 10.53
N PHE A 99 -4.37 -2.66 9.62
CA PHE A 99 -2.99 -2.51 9.16
C PHE A 99 -2.20 -1.42 9.89
N GLN A 100 -2.85 -0.50 10.61
CA GLN A 100 -2.22 0.64 11.29
C GLN A 100 -1.07 0.22 12.21
N GLY A 101 -1.29 -0.78 13.06
CA GLY A 101 -0.26 -1.26 13.99
C GLY A 101 0.96 -1.85 13.27
N SER A 102 0.72 -2.70 12.27
CA SER A 102 1.81 -3.30 11.48
C SER A 102 2.57 -2.24 10.69
N HIS A 103 1.88 -1.26 10.10
CA HIS A 103 2.51 -0.17 9.36
C HIS A 103 3.35 0.72 10.26
N PHE A 104 2.89 1.01 11.47
CA PHE A 104 3.64 1.80 12.45
C PHE A 104 5.00 1.16 12.79
N TRP A 105 5.01 -0.14 13.08
CA TRP A 105 6.26 -0.86 13.35
C TRP A 105 7.16 -0.91 12.12
N LEU A 106 6.59 -1.13 10.94
CA LEU A 106 7.34 -1.19 9.70
C LEU A 106 7.95 0.17 9.34
N LEU A 107 7.29 1.28 9.67
CA LEU A 107 7.86 2.63 9.55
C LEU A 107 9.09 2.80 10.46
N ILE A 108 9.01 2.39 11.73
CA ILE A 108 10.15 2.47 12.66
C ILE A 108 11.33 1.66 12.13
N VAL A 109 11.09 0.39 11.78
CA VAL A 109 12.11 -0.50 11.24
C VAL A 109 12.70 0.06 9.95
N GLY A 110 11.86 0.58 9.06
CA GLY A 110 12.30 1.18 7.80
C GLY A 110 13.14 2.43 7.99
N VAL A 111 12.83 3.30 8.98
CA VAL A 111 13.64 4.49 9.29
C VAL A 111 15.00 4.10 9.87
N VAL A 112 15.04 3.11 10.77
CA VAL A 112 16.31 2.59 11.31
C VAL A 112 17.13 1.95 10.19
N CYS A 113 16.52 1.12 9.35
CA CYS A 113 17.17 0.49 8.20
C CYS A 113 17.73 1.54 7.24
N LEU A 114 16.95 2.57 6.92
CA LEU A 114 17.37 3.67 6.08
C LEU A 114 18.59 4.40 6.67
N SER A 115 18.55 4.69 7.97
CA SER A 115 19.65 5.37 8.68
C SER A 115 20.94 4.56 8.64
N LEU A 116 20.85 3.25 8.88
CA LEU A 116 21.99 2.33 8.83
C LEU A 116 22.57 2.20 7.42
N ASN A 117 21.74 2.12 6.38
CA ASN A 117 22.23 2.04 5.01
C ASN A 117 22.85 3.36 4.53
N LEU A 118 22.34 4.52 4.99
CA LEU A 118 22.96 5.82 4.72
C LEU A 118 24.34 5.94 5.38
N TYR A 119 24.47 5.43 6.61
CA TYR A 119 25.77 5.31 7.27
C TYR A 119 26.71 4.37 6.48
N GLY A 120 26.23 3.21 6.04
CA GLY A 120 27.01 2.27 5.22
C GLY A 120 27.48 2.88 3.89
N ILE A 121 26.65 3.70 3.23
CA ILE A 121 27.10 4.48 2.06
C ILE A 121 28.26 5.41 2.43
N SER A 122 28.17 6.08 3.57
CA SER A 122 29.21 7.02 4.01
C SER A 122 30.54 6.31 4.27
N GLU A 123 30.50 5.11 4.84
CA GLU A 123 31.69 4.27 5.07
C GLU A 123 32.27 3.72 3.76
N THR A 124 31.43 3.17 2.89
CA THR A 124 31.87 2.59 1.59
C THR A 124 32.47 3.61 0.64
N MET A 125 32.05 4.88 0.73
CA MET A 125 32.69 5.99 0.02
C MET A 125 34.12 6.27 0.51
N LEU A 126 34.43 6.00 1.79
CA LEU A 126 35.78 6.16 2.34
C LEU A 126 36.70 4.99 1.96
N THR A 127 36.15 3.77 1.90
CA THR A 127 36.89 2.55 1.56
C THR A 127 36.96 2.28 0.06
N ASN A 128 36.23 3.03 -0.77
CA ASN A 128 36.04 2.82 -2.21
C ASN A 128 35.49 1.41 -2.56
N ASP A 129 34.67 0.83 -1.69
CA ASP A 129 33.99 -0.45 -1.96
C ASP A 129 32.69 -0.22 -2.75
N VAL A 130 32.81 -0.34 -4.07
CA VAL A 130 31.69 -0.09 -5.01
C VAL A 130 30.58 -1.14 -4.88
N GLU A 131 30.90 -2.39 -4.58
CA GLU A 131 29.91 -3.47 -4.49
C GLU A 131 28.99 -3.28 -3.28
N GLN A 132 29.57 -2.95 -2.13
CA GLN A 132 28.79 -2.64 -0.92
C GLN A 132 28.00 -1.34 -1.07
N PHE A 133 28.59 -0.33 -1.72
CA PHE A 133 27.89 0.92 -2.02
C PHE A 133 26.60 0.67 -2.84
N ILE A 134 26.69 -0.11 -3.92
CA ILE A 134 25.53 -0.47 -4.75
C ILE A 134 24.48 -1.20 -3.92
N THR A 135 24.92 -2.12 -3.05
CA THR A 135 24.02 -2.89 -2.19
C THR A 135 23.23 -1.98 -1.25
N HIS A 136 23.89 -1.07 -0.52
CA HIS A 136 23.22 -0.11 0.36
C HIS A 136 22.29 0.82 -0.41
N PHE A 137 22.71 1.29 -1.59
CA PHE A 137 21.90 2.14 -2.44
C PHE A 137 20.59 1.45 -2.88
N VAL A 138 20.65 0.17 -3.24
CA VAL A 138 19.46 -0.62 -3.58
C VAL A 138 18.50 -0.71 -2.40
N PHE A 139 18.98 -1.00 -1.18
CA PHE A 139 18.14 -1.06 0.01
C PHE A 139 17.47 0.28 0.34
N ILE A 140 18.21 1.38 0.20
CA ILE A 140 17.67 2.74 0.38
C ILE A 140 16.56 2.99 -0.63
N SER A 141 16.82 2.73 -1.92
CA SER A 141 15.85 2.96 -2.98
C SER A 141 14.56 2.15 -2.77
N ALA A 142 14.69 0.87 -2.40
CA ALA A 142 13.55 -0.01 -2.12
C ALA A 142 12.72 0.50 -0.93
N THR A 143 13.37 0.96 0.14
CA THR A 143 12.70 1.52 1.32
C THR A 143 11.95 2.82 0.97
N PHE A 144 12.56 3.70 0.19
CA PHE A 144 11.92 4.92 -0.28
C PHE A 144 10.70 4.64 -1.18
N VAL A 145 10.84 3.71 -2.12
CA VAL A 145 9.72 3.29 -3.00
C VAL A 145 8.57 2.75 -2.16
N TYR A 146 8.85 1.91 -1.17
CA TYR A 146 7.82 1.39 -0.25
C TYR A 146 7.09 2.53 0.48
N PHE A 147 7.81 3.46 1.09
CA PHE A 147 7.18 4.60 1.78
C PHE A 147 6.38 5.49 0.83
N PHE A 148 6.90 5.74 -0.36
CA PHE A 148 6.21 6.53 -1.36
C PHE A 148 4.88 5.89 -1.77
N ILE A 149 4.87 4.59 -2.08
CA ILE A 149 3.66 3.86 -2.46
C ILE A 149 2.64 3.88 -1.33
N ALA A 150 3.06 3.60 -0.08
CA ALA A 150 2.16 3.61 1.07
C ALA A 150 1.49 4.97 1.28
N ASN A 151 2.27 6.07 1.20
CA ASN A 151 1.73 7.42 1.31
C ASN A 151 0.84 7.80 0.13
N TYR A 152 1.24 7.46 -1.09
CA TYR A 152 0.48 7.73 -2.31
C TYR A 152 -0.91 7.07 -2.25
N ILE A 153 -0.99 5.81 -1.82
CA ILE A 153 -2.27 5.09 -1.71
C ILE A 153 -3.17 5.76 -0.66
N GLY A 154 -2.62 6.12 0.50
CA GLY A 154 -3.38 6.83 1.53
C GLY A 154 -3.96 8.15 1.00
N GLN A 155 -3.15 8.94 0.31
CA GLN A 155 -3.60 10.19 -0.31
C GLN A 155 -4.66 9.94 -1.40
N LYS A 156 -4.49 8.90 -2.23
CA LYS A 156 -5.44 8.55 -3.29
C LYS A 156 -6.83 8.21 -2.72
N VAL A 157 -6.91 7.46 -1.63
CA VAL A 157 -8.18 7.12 -0.95
C VAL A 157 -8.86 8.38 -0.40
N THR A 158 -8.09 9.25 0.28
CA THR A 158 -8.61 10.53 0.82
C THR A 158 -9.17 11.40 -0.30
N ASN A 159 -8.45 11.56 -1.41
CA ASN A 159 -8.89 12.36 -2.55
C ASN A 159 -10.18 11.81 -3.20
N HIS A 160 -10.31 10.48 -3.31
CA HIS A 160 -11.54 9.87 -3.86
C HIS A 160 -12.74 10.06 -2.92
N ASN A 161 -12.52 10.02 -1.62
CA ASN A 161 -13.54 10.30 -0.62
C ASN A 161 -13.99 11.77 -0.71
N GLU A 162 -13.05 12.72 -0.78
CA GLU A 162 -13.32 14.15 -0.95
C GLU A 162 -14.08 14.47 -2.24
N HIS A 163 -13.71 13.83 -3.35
CA HIS A 163 -14.36 14.02 -4.65
C HIS A 163 -15.87 13.71 -4.60
N VAL A 164 -16.32 12.78 -3.75
CA VAL A 164 -17.76 12.52 -3.57
C VAL A 164 -18.49 13.77 -3.08
N PHE A 165 -17.88 14.55 -2.19
CA PHE A 165 -18.46 15.79 -1.66
C PHE A 165 -18.46 16.92 -2.68
N PHE A 166 -17.39 17.06 -3.47
CA PHE A 166 -17.32 18.04 -4.56
C PHE A 166 -18.22 17.73 -5.77
N THR A 167 -18.77 16.51 -5.85
CA THR A 167 -19.70 16.11 -6.92
C THR A 167 -21.13 16.60 -6.68
N VAL A 168 -21.46 16.99 -5.44
CA VAL A 168 -22.73 17.62 -5.06
C VAL A 168 -22.65 19.12 -5.30
#